data_AF-A0A961FJA8-F1
#
_entry.id   AF-A0A961FJA8-F1
#
_cell.length_a   1.000
_cell.length_b   1.000
_cell.length_c   1.000
_cell.angle_alpha   90.00
_cell.angle_beta   90.00
_cell.angle_gamma   90.00
#
_symmetry.space_group_name_H-M   'P 1'
#
loop_
_entity.id
_entity.type
_entity.pdbx_description
1 polymer ?
#
loop_
_entity_poly.entity_id
_entity_poly.type
_entity_poly.pdbx_seq_one_letter_code
_entity_poly.pdbx_strand_id
1 'polypeptide(L)'
;MDQPLTAQQELEQLLAAEQKLAESGQPPDSGLVMRRAELLADRMRWQDSLAACEEFLALSGNPDPKKYVDLLVLRAMDIVMLGRADEALQACDHAERICEELGIAASPYISTVRGNAFYRLVDFDNAMAALDESMRRYASAGQPVHPWTHLNRGIVYVHTGRYDAGQRAFNESEQAYIAQGLPVHPGIAANRALLMVTMGRYEDALLAFADSRRRNAEQELPDSPVVPVNEGWVLERLGRYGEALEAYDRSEQLFVAQGIPVFPGLPANRGSVYEKLGRYEDALLALDESERMYLAQGIPVHPDVEVGRAVNFGKLGRYDEAMAAYARASEMATSQGIGDEWEWYFRRAITMYEAGRREDAISEIYRAISLCGKVGVQQPGFLMETLRDWMSPKPEKLVEEQITSQPQAIQPVPDNEKKHDVFICYRRDPGLSNSMLLQAHMDIKRKTVFRDQDGLSSGRFEDGLKDAIRYSRHMVLLMTPGFFNRCLDGKDVVRKEIATALHCGTHIIPVMMEGFVWPAEEELPEDIRAVAGINAMSWSTEFFTAFIDKLLKWME
;
A
#
# COMPACT_ATOMS: atom_id res chain seq x y z
N MET A 1 -18.84 48.86 22.71
CA MET A 1 -17.81 47.86 22.38
C MET A 1 -18.21 47.34 21.03
N ASP A 2 -17.55 47.83 19.99
CA ASP A 2 -17.73 47.28 18.66
C ASP A 2 -17.25 45.83 18.71
N GLN A 3 -18.10 44.90 18.27
CA GLN A 3 -17.65 43.53 18.07
C GLN A 3 -16.51 43.56 17.06
N PRO A 4 -15.42 42.79 17.28
CA PRO A 4 -14.37 42.67 16.26
C PRO A 4 -15.02 42.22 14.95
N LEU A 5 -14.59 42.84 13.85
CA LEU A 5 -15.08 42.49 12.52
C LEU A 5 -14.84 41.00 12.28
N THR A 6 -15.82 40.34 11.66
CA THR A 6 -15.57 39.02 11.10
C THR A 6 -14.50 39.16 10.04
N ALA A 7 -13.67 38.13 9.84
CA ALA A 7 -12.57 38.28 8.90
C ALA A 7 -13.06 38.42 7.43
N GLN A 8 -14.31 38.03 7.14
CA GLN A 8 -14.98 38.33 5.85
C GLN A 8 -15.33 39.82 5.73
N GLN A 9 -15.84 40.42 6.81
CA GLN A 9 -16.07 41.87 6.87
C GLN A 9 -14.75 42.64 6.77
N GLU A 10 -13.66 42.11 7.35
CA GLU A 10 -12.31 42.67 7.20
C GLU A 10 -11.88 42.67 5.73
N LEU A 11 -12.01 41.53 5.04
CA LEU A 11 -11.67 41.42 3.61
C LEU A 11 -12.51 42.37 2.73
N GLU A 12 -13.82 42.47 2.99
CA GLU A 12 -14.71 43.39 2.27
C GLU A 12 -14.33 44.86 2.51
N GLN A 13 -13.99 45.22 3.74
CA GLN A 13 -13.54 46.58 4.06
C GLN A 13 -12.19 46.90 3.42
N LEU A 14 -11.27 45.93 3.36
CA LEU A 14 -9.98 46.08 2.69
C LEU A 14 -10.16 46.30 1.19
N LEU A 15 -10.98 45.47 0.53
CA LEU A 15 -11.30 45.63 -0.90
C LEU A 15 -11.97 46.98 -1.18
N ALA A 16 -12.89 47.42 -0.32
CA ALA A 16 -13.52 48.72 -0.44
C ALA A 16 -12.55 49.89 -0.22
N ALA A 17 -11.57 49.72 0.67
CA ALA A 17 -10.52 50.71 0.91
C ALA A 17 -9.59 50.82 -0.31
N GLU A 18 -9.13 49.70 -0.86
CA GLU A 18 -8.31 49.67 -2.08
C GLU A 18 -9.05 50.28 -3.27
N GLN A 19 -10.33 49.95 -3.45
CA GLN A 19 -11.16 50.52 -4.52
C GLN A 19 -11.27 52.05 -4.39
N LYS A 20 -11.48 52.58 -3.17
CA LYS A 20 -11.52 54.03 -2.94
C LYS A 20 -10.20 54.71 -3.28
N LEU A 21 -9.06 54.09 -2.92
CA LEU A 21 -7.75 54.60 -3.29
C LEU A 21 -7.61 54.66 -4.82
N ALA A 22 -7.99 53.59 -5.52
CA ALA A 22 -7.97 53.53 -6.98
C ALA A 22 -8.88 54.59 -7.63
N GLU A 23 -10.11 54.77 -7.14
CA GLU A 23 -11.05 55.79 -7.61
C GLU A 23 -10.53 57.22 -7.39
N SER A 24 -9.75 57.43 -6.33
CA SER A 24 -9.09 58.71 -6.04
C SER A 24 -7.78 58.95 -6.82
N GLY A 25 -7.37 57.99 -7.66
CA GLY A 25 -6.11 58.06 -8.43
C GLY A 25 -4.85 57.89 -7.57
N GLN A 26 -4.99 57.41 -6.34
CA GLN A 26 -3.86 57.13 -5.46
C GLN A 26 -3.22 55.77 -5.82
N PRO A 27 -1.89 55.61 -5.67
CA PRO A 27 -1.25 54.32 -5.88
C PRO A 27 -1.75 53.29 -4.86
N PRO A 28 -1.73 51.99 -5.20
CA PRO A 28 -2.13 50.93 -4.28
C PRO A 28 -1.28 50.96 -3.00
N ASP A 29 -1.92 50.80 -1.85
CA ASP A 29 -1.24 50.72 -0.56
C ASP A 29 -0.67 49.32 -0.34
N SER A 30 0.66 49.22 -0.29
CA SER A 30 1.36 47.95 -0.09
C SER A 30 0.91 47.18 1.16
N GLY A 31 0.56 47.88 2.25
CA GLY A 31 0.09 47.25 3.48
C GLY A 31 -1.31 46.63 3.33
N LEU A 32 -2.21 47.31 2.60
CA LEU A 32 -3.53 46.77 2.30
C LEU A 32 -3.44 45.53 1.40
N VAL A 33 -2.63 45.59 0.34
CA VAL A 33 -2.46 44.47 -0.59
C VAL A 33 -1.86 43.25 0.11
N MET A 34 -0.86 43.46 0.98
CA MET A 34 -0.27 42.38 1.80
C MET A 34 -1.32 41.75 2.72
N ARG A 35 -2.09 42.57 3.45
CA ARG A 35 -3.12 42.07 4.36
C ARG A 35 -4.22 41.31 3.61
N ARG A 36 -4.58 41.76 2.42
CA ARG A 36 -5.52 41.08 1.53
C ARG A 36 -4.98 39.70 1.11
N ALA A 37 -3.70 39.60 0.73
CA ALA A 37 -3.08 38.32 0.40
C ALA A 37 -3.17 37.33 1.57
N GLU A 38 -2.76 37.73 2.78
CA GLU A 38 -2.86 36.90 3.99
C GLU A 38 -4.29 36.39 4.25
N LEU A 39 -5.28 37.28 4.19
CA LEU A 39 -6.68 36.92 4.45
C LEU A 39 -7.28 36.01 3.37
N LEU A 40 -6.80 36.11 2.13
CA LEU A 40 -7.17 35.21 1.05
C LEU A 40 -6.55 33.82 1.26
N ALA A 41 -5.28 33.76 1.66
CA ALA A 41 -4.60 32.52 2.01
C ALA A 41 -5.31 31.80 3.17
N ASP A 42 -5.63 32.49 4.27
CA ASP A 42 -6.33 31.90 5.42
C ASP A 42 -7.71 31.30 5.04
N ARG A 43 -8.32 31.77 3.95
CA ARG A 43 -9.60 31.29 3.41
C ARG A 43 -9.48 30.22 2.34
N MET A 44 -8.28 29.69 2.14
CA MET A 44 -7.97 28.74 1.08
C MET A 44 -8.17 29.28 -0.35
N ARG A 45 -8.18 30.61 -0.53
CA ARG A 45 -8.21 31.27 -1.84
C ARG A 45 -6.80 31.49 -2.37
N TRP A 46 -6.04 30.39 -2.48
CA TRP A 46 -4.61 30.40 -2.78
C TRP A 46 -4.26 31.10 -4.10
N GLN A 47 -5.09 30.91 -5.13
CA GLN A 47 -4.88 31.55 -6.44
C GLN A 47 -5.05 33.08 -6.37
N ASP A 48 -6.03 33.56 -5.60
CA ASP A 48 -6.28 34.99 -5.41
C ASP A 48 -5.22 35.61 -4.50
N SER A 49 -4.78 34.88 -3.47
CA SER A 49 -3.65 35.27 -2.62
C SER A 49 -2.37 35.40 -3.44
N LEU A 50 -2.08 34.41 -4.29
CA LEU A 50 -0.92 34.44 -5.18
C LEU A 50 -0.98 35.64 -6.14
N ALA A 51 -2.14 35.92 -6.72
CA ALA A 51 -2.34 37.10 -7.57
C ALA A 51 -2.14 38.42 -6.80
N ALA A 52 -2.62 38.51 -5.55
CA ALA A 52 -2.36 39.65 -4.70
C ALA A 52 -0.87 39.80 -4.33
N CYS A 53 -0.16 38.68 -4.14
CA CYS A 53 1.29 38.70 -3.96
C CYS A 53 2.00 39.24 -5.21
N GLU A 54 1.60 38.80 -6.40
CA GLU A 54 2.16 39.28 -7.67
C GLU A 54 1.88 40.77 -7.89
N GLU A 55 0.68 41.25 -7.54
CA GLU A 55 0.35 42.68 -7.56
C GLU A 55 1.29 43.49 -6.65
N PHE A 56 1.49 43.04 -5.41
CA PHE A 56 2.39 43.72 -4.49
C PHE A 56 3.82 43.78 -5.03
N LEU A 57 4.32 42.69 -5.61
CA LEU A 57 5.67 42.63 -6.19
C LEU A 57 5.85 43.57 -7.39
N ALA A 58 4.76 43.95 -8.06
CA ALA A 58 4.76 44.91 -9.16
C ALA A 58 4.68 46.38 -8.69
N LEU A 59 4.37 46.65 -7.41
CA LEU A 59 4.26 48.00 -6.89
C LEU A 59 5.61 48.72 -6.90
N SER A 60 5.64 49.91 -7.50
CA SER A 60 6.82 50.77 -7.52
C SER A 60 6.88 51.60 -6.24
N GLY A 61 7.84 51.30 -5.37
CA GLY A 61 8.05 52.05 -4.12
C GLY A 61 8.51 51.10 -3.03
N ASN A 62 9.70 51.37 -2.47
CA ASN A 62 10.44 50.48 -1.58
C ASN A 62 9.54 49.91 -0.47
N PRO A 63 9.03 48.67 -0.60
CA PRO A 63 8.33 48.04 0.51
C PRO A 63 9.34 47.87 1.65
N ASP A 64 8.86 47.93 2.90
CA ASP A 64 9.68 47.53 4.03
C ASP A 64 10.39 46.20 3.68
N PRO A 65 11.73 46.17 3.63
CA PRO A 65 12.48 45.00 3.18
C PRO A 65 12.08 43.71 3.89
N LYS A 66 11.63 43.81 5.15
CA LYS A 66 11.10 42.67 5.89
C LYS A 66 9.74 42.21 5.37
N LYS A 67 8.81 43.13 5.14
CA LYS A 67 7.48 42.82 4.56
C LYS A 67 7.60 42.24 3.16
N TYR A 68 8.55 42.73 2.37
CA TYR A 68 8.85 42.19 1.06
C TYR A 68 9.24 40.71 1.13
N VAL A 69 10.17 40.37 2.03
CA VAL A 69 10.57 38.99 2.27
C VAL A 69 9.39 38.15 2.79
N ASP A 70 8.65 38.65 3.79
CA ASP A 70 7.50 37.92 4.37
C ASP A 70 6.46 37.56 3.28
N LEU A 71 6.22 38.47 2.34
CA LEU A 71 5.35 38.20 1.19
C LEU A 71 5.95 37.17 0.22
N LEU A 72 7.26 37.18 -0.04
CA LEU A 72 7.89 36.14 -0.85
C LEU A 72 7.71 34.75 -0.22
N VAL A 73 7.74 34.66 1.11
CA VAL A 73 7.46 33.42 1.84
C VAL A 73 5.99 33.01 1.75
N LEU A 74 5.05 33.97 1.88
CA LEU A 74 3.62 33.71 1.67
C LEU A 74 3.35 33.20 0.25
N ARG A 75 3.92 33.88 -0.76
CA ARG A 75 3.86 33.46 -2.17
C ARG A 75 4.36 32.02 -2.34
N ALA A 76 5.50 31.68 -1.75
CA ALA A 76 6.03 30.31 -1.82
C ALA A 76 5.05 29.29 -1.20
N MET A 77 4.41 29.63 -0.08
CA MET A 77 3.38 28.78 0.53
C MET A 77 2.15 28.61 -0.36
N ASP A 78 1.63 29.69 -0.96
CA ASP A 78 0.49 29.62 -1.88
C ASP A 78 0.79 28.69 -3.07
N ILE A 79 2.01 28.75 -3.60
CA ILE A 79 2.47 27.86 -4.68
C ILE A 79 2.50 26.39 -4.22
N VAL A 80 2.92 26.10 -2.98
CA VAL A 80 2.80 24.75 -2.39
C VAL A 80 1.34 24.31 -2.32
N MET A 81 0.45 25.18 -1.86
CA MET A 81 -0.97 24.87 -1.69
C MET A 81 -1.69 24.66 -3.03
N LEU A 82 -1.20 25.26 -4.11
CA LEU A 82 -1.63 25.02 -5.49
C LEU A 82 -1.02 23.75 -6.11
N GLY A 83 -0.20 22.99 -5.37
CA GLY A 83 0.41 21.74 -5.84
C GLY A 83 1.64 21.92 -6.73
N ARG A 84 2.16 23.15 -6.89
CA ARG A 84 3.30 23.48 -7.74
C ARG A 84 4.62 23.38 -6.97
N ALA A 85 4.91 22.19 -6.43
CA ALA A 85 5.96 22.00 -5.42
C ALA A 85 7.37 22.41 -5.88
N ASP A 86 7.78 22.07 -7.11
CA ASP A 86 9.10 22.46 -7.64
C ASP A 86 9.26 23.99 -7.75
N GLU A 87 8.21 24.68 -8.16
CA GLU A 87 8.22 26.14 -8.23
C GLU A 87 8.23 26.78 -6.85
N ALA A 88 7.59 26.15 -5.86
CA ALA A 88 7.66 26.60 -4.47
C ALA A 88 9.08 26.49 -3.91
N LEU A 89 9.83 25.43 -4.26
CA LEU A 89 11.25 25.30 -3.89
C LEU A 89 12.07 26.44 -4.51
N GLN A 90 11.88 26.73 -5.79
CA GLN A 90 12.53 27.87 -6.46
C GLN A 90 12.16 29.21 -5.83
N ALA A 91 10.90 29.38 -5.41
CA ALA A 91 10.43 30.57 -4.70
C ALA A 91 11.08 30.71 -3.32
N CYS A 92 11.29 29.60 -2.59
CA CYS A 92 12.03 29.59 -1.33
C CYS A 92 13.49 30.03 -1.53
N ASP A 93 14.17 29.48 -2.55
CA ASP A 93 15.56 29.82 -2.86
C ASP A 93 15.69 31.28 -3.34
N HIS A 94 14.66 31.79 -4.02
CA HIS A 94 14.60 33.21 -4.37
C HIS A 94 14.45 34.09 -3.13
N ALA A 95 13.55 33.74 -2.20
CA ALA A 95 13.37 34.49 -0.96
C ALA A 95 14.66 34.55 -0.13
N GLU A 96 15.40 33.44 0.00
CA GLU A 96 16.68 33.42 0.72
C GLU A 96 17.75 34.29 0.05
N ARG A 97 17.87 34.25 -1.28
CA ARG A 97 18.79 35.14 -2.01
C ARG A 97 18.47 36.61 -1.79
N ILE A 98 17.19 36.99 -1.83
CA ILE A 98 16.77 38.36 -1.54
C ILE A 98 17.13 38.77 -0.11
N CYS A 99 16.97 37.87 0.87
CA CYS A 99 17.42 38.15 2.24
C CYS A 99 18.92 38.44 2.30
N GLU A 100 19.75 37.67 1.59
CA GLU A 100 21.20 37.87 1.52
C GLU A 100 21.55 39.21 0.86
N GLU A 101 20.94 39.53 -0.28
CA GLU A 101 21.15 40.79 -1.01
C GLU A 101 20.78 42.02 -0.17
N LEU A 102 19.70 41.91 0.61
CA LEU A 102 19.23 42.99 1.49
C LEU A 102 19.93 43.01 2.86
N GLY A 103 20.78 42.01 3.17
CA GLY A 103 21.46 41.88 4.46
C GLY A 103 20.52 41.60 5.63
N ILE A 104 19.39 40.94 5.39
CA ILE A 104 18.35 40.63 6.37
C ILE A 104 18.43 39.15 6.72
N ALA A 105 18.24 38.82 8.00
CA ALA A 105 18.18 37.42 8.42
C ALA A 105 16.95 36.73 7.81
N ALA A 106 17.18 35.68 7.02
CA ALA A 106 16.12 34.92 6.40
C ALA A 106 15.24 34.21 7.44
N SER A 107 13.91 34.33 7.27
CA SER A 107 12.93 33.75 8.18
C SER A 107 13.12 32.23 8.31
N PRO A 108 13.19 31.67 9.54
CA PRO A 108 13.22 30.22 9.75
C PRO A 108 12.03 29.49 9.13
N TYR A 109 10.92 30.20 8.86
CA TYR A 109 9.71 29.66 8.26
C TYR A 109 9.91 29.21 6.81
N ILE A 110 10.88 29.76 6.08
CA ILE A 110 11.20 29.33 4.70
C ILE A 110 11.50 27.84 4.66
N SER A 111 12.27 27.34 5.65
CA SER A 111 12.57 25.91 5.76
C SER A 111 11.31 25.07 6.07
N THR A 112 10.29 25.63 6.73
CA THR A 112 8.98 24.96 6.91
C THR A 112 8.21 24.85 5.59
N VAL A 113 8.21 25.91 4.79
CA VAL A 113 7.61 25.91 3.44
C VAL A 113 8.31 24.90 2.54
N ARG A 114 9.65 24.89 2.55
CA ARG A 114 10.48 23.91 1.83
C ARG A 114 10.16 22.47 2.24
N GLY A 115 10.01 22.21 3.54
CA GLY A 115 9.59 20.90 4.04
C GLY A 115 8.22 20.46 3.53
N ASN A 116 7.26 21.39 3.45
CA ASN A 116 5.94 21.11 2.86
C ASN A 116 6.04 20.85 1.35
N ALA A 117 6.86 21.60 0.62
CA ALA A 117 7.09 21.39 -0.80
C ALA A 117 7.69 20.00 -1.09
N PHE A 118 8.72 19.58 -0.36
CA PHE A 118 9.28 18.22 -0.48
C PHE A 118 8.27 17.14 -0.12
N TYR A 119 7.44 17.37 0.90
CA TYR A 119 6.35 16.45 1.23
C TYR A 119 5.37 16.28 0.06
N ARG A 120 5.02 17.36 -0.67
CA ARG A 120 4.18 17.28 -1.88
C ARG A 120 4.83 16.49 -3.02
N LEU A 121 6.16 16.46 -3.06
CA LEU A 121 6.93 15.63 -4.00
C LEU A 121 7.12 14.18 -3.53
N VAL A 122 6.53 13.80 -2.38
CA VAL A 122 6.71 12.47 -1.76
C VAL A 122 8.18 12.20 -1.37
N ASP A 123 8.99 13.26 -1.26
CA ASP A 123 10.38 13.19 -0.81
C ASP A 123 10.42 13.38 0.71
N PHE A 124 10.06 12.32 1.45
CA PHE A 124 9.93 12.39 2.90
C PHE A 124 11.24 12.65 3.63
N ASP A 125 12.38 12.25 3.05
CA ASP A 125 13.70 12.46 3.65
C ASP A 125 14.08 13.94 3.61
N ASN A 126 13.98 14.58 2.43
CA ASN A 126 14.24 16.01 2.32
C ASN A 126 13.17 16.85 3.03
N ALA A 127 11.91 16.38 3.07
CA ALA A 127 10.87 17.02 3.86
C ALA A 127 11.24 17.08 5.34
N MET A 128 11.65 15.96 5.94
CA MET A 128 12.09 15.94 7.34
C MET A 128 13.35 16.77 7.56
N ALA A 129 14.35 16.68 6.67
CA ALA A 129 15.57 17.45 6.79
C ALA A 129 15.31 18.97 6.78
N ALA A 130 14.43 19.45 5.92
CA ALA A 130 14.04 20.85 5.86
C ALA A 130 13.26 21.30 7.12
N LEU A 131 12.39 20.44 7.65
CA LEU A 131 11.65 20.73 8.88
C LEU A 131 12.57 20.77 10.12
N ASP A 132 13.53 19.86 10.22
CA ASP A 132 14.54 19.86 11.28
C ASP A 132 15.48 21.07 11.15
N GLU A 133 15.79 21.50 9.92
CA GLU A 133 16.49 22.76 9.68
C GLU A 133 15.67 23.96 10.18
N SER A 134 14.37 24.00 9.92
CA SER A 134 13.48 25.04 10.43
C SER A 134 13.54 25.12 11.96
N MET A 135 13.47 23.98 12.66
CA MET A 135 13.62 23.90 14.12
C MET A 135 14.95 24.49 14.60
N ARG A 136 16.07 24.13 13.96
CA ARG A 136 17.41 24.66 14.30
C ARG A 136 17.52 26.17 14.09
N ARG A 137 16.94 26.68 13.01
CA ARG A 137 16.93 28.11 12.71
C ARG A 137 16.10 28.90 13.73
N TYR A 138 14.92 28.41 14.12
CA TYR A 138 14.13 29.02 15.19
C TYR A 138 14.89 29.06 16.52
N ALA A 139 15.50 27.93 16.91
CA ALA A 139 16.31 27.84 18.12
C ALA A 139 17.50 28.82 18.10
N SER A 140 18.20 28.92 16.97
CA SER A 140 19.35 29.83 16.80
C SER A 140 18.95 31.30 16.81
N ALA A 141 17.75 31.62 16.32
CA ALA A 141 17.18 32.96 16.37
C ALA A 141 16.58 33.32 17.74
N GLY A 142 16.53 32.37 18.69
CA GLY A 142 15.86 32.57 19.98
C GLY A 142 14.35 32.81 19.84
N GLN A 143 13.74 32.30 18.76
CA GLN A 143 12.33 32.48 18.44
C GLN A 143 11.55 31.20 18.77
N PRO A 144 10.28 31.30 19.19
CA PRO A 144 9.43 30.13 19.31
C PRO A 144 9.26 29.47 17.94
N VAL A 145 9.33 28.14 17.90
CA VAL A 145 9.08 27.38 16.66
C VAL A 145 7.67 27.64 16.18
N HIS A 146 7.52 27.86 14.87
CA HIS A 146 6.21 28.07 14.30
C HIS A 146 5.35 26.80 14.37
N PRO A 147 4.07 26.89 14.77
CA PRO A 147 3.24 25.70 15.00
C PRO A 147 3.10 24.79 13.77
N TRP A 148 3.11 25.36 12.56
CA TRP A 148 3.07 24.60 11.31
C TRP A 148 4.31 23.71 11.10
N THR A 149 5.47 24.07 11.65
CA THR A 149 6.67 23.23 11.58
C THR A 149 6.42 21.89 12.28
N HIS A 150 5.83 21.92 13.48
CA HIS A 150 5.45 20.71 14.22
C HIS A 150 4.32 19.94 13.51
N LEU A 151 3.32 20.64 12.98
CA LEU A 151 2.23 20.00 12.22
C LEU A 151 2.77 19.22 11.02
N ASN A 152 3.61 19.86 10.20
CA ASN A 152 4.20 19.24 9.01
C ASN A 152 5.13 18.07 9.38
N ARG A 153 5.90 18.17 10.48
CA ARG A 153 6.67 17.03 11.00
C ARG A 153 5.74 15.87 11.37
N GLY A 154 4.61 16.16 12.01
CA GLY A 154 3.60 15.16 12.34
C GLY A 154 3.07 14.44 11.12
N ILE A 155 2.73 15.18 10.06
CA ILE A 155 2.27 14.63 8.78
C ILE A 155 3.31 13.70 8.17
N VAL A 156 4.58 14.12 8.10
CA VAL A 156 5.65 13.29 7.52
C VAL A 156 5.93 12.05 8.38
N TYR A 157 5.87 12.16 9.72
CA TYR A 157 5.99 11.00 10.60
C TYR A 157 4.89 9.97 10.36
N VAL A 158 3.64 10.40 10.17
CA VAL A 158 2.51 9.50 9.85
C VAL A 158 2.77 8.76 8.54
N HIS A 159 3.15 9.47 7.48
CA HIS A 159 3.41 8.87 6.16
C HIS A 159 4.61 7.92 6.15
N THR A 160 5.55 8.10 7.07
CA THR A 160 6.73 7.22 7.23
C THR A 160 6.53 6.13 8.30
N GLY A 161 5.29 5.90 8.76
CA GLY A 161 4.96 4.83 9.70
C GLY A 161 5.34 5.09 11.16
N ARG A 162 5.85 6.28 11.48
CA ARG A 162 6.31 6.68 12.82
C ARG A 162 5.17 7.31 13.63
N TYR A 163 4.12 6.53 13.88
CA TYR A 163 2.85 7.03 14.42
C TYR A 163 2.95 7.73 15.78
N ASP A 164 3.74 7.19 16.72
CA ASP A 164 3.95 7.83 18.04
C ASP A 164 4.65 9.19 17.91
N ALA A 165 5.63 9.30 17.00
CA ALA A 165 6.29 10.56 16.71
C ALA A 165 5.33 11.54 16.05
N GLY A 166 4.47 11.06 15.16
CA GLY A 166 3.38 11.84 14.54
C GLY A 166 2.45 12.45 15.58
N GLN A 167 1.93 11.63 16.50
CA GLN A 167 1.05 12.08 17.58
C GLN A 167 1.73 13.10 18.50
N ARG A 168 3.01 12.88 18.85
CA ARG A 168 3.78 13.85 19.65
C ARG A 168 3.93 15.19 18.92
N ALA A 169 4.27 15.17 17.63
CA ALA A 169 4.43 16.38 16.84
C ALA A 169 3.10 17.15 16.70
N PHE A 170 1.95 16.47 16.58
CA PHE A 170 0.64 17.15 16.63
C PHE A 170 0.36 17.80 18.00
N ASN A 171 0.75 17.16 19.10
CA ASN A 171 0.64 17.75 20.44
C ASN A 171 1.55 18.96 20.61
N GLU A 172 2.80 18.90 20.12
CA GLU A 172 3.74 20.01 20.10
C GLU A 172 3.19 21.19 19.28
N SER A 173 2.58 20.92 18.13
CA SER A 173 1.94 21.95 17.29
C SER A 173 0.82 22.68 18.03
N GLU A 174 -0.08 21.93 18.67
CA GLU A 174 -1.18 22.50 19.47
C GLU A 174 -0.66 23.31 20.66
N GLN A 175 0.35 22.80 21.37
CA GLN A 175 1.01 23.54 22.46
C GLN A 175 1.69 24.82 21.96
N ALA A 176 2.30 24.79 20.78
CA ALA A 176 2.94 25.95 20.18
C ALA A 176 1.91 27.04 19.84
N TYR A 177 0.73 26.68 19.30
CA TYR A 177 -0.38 27.62 19.11
C TYR A 177 -0.80 28.27 20.44
N ILE A 178 -1.05 27.45 21.47
CA ILE A 178 -1.48 27.91 22.79
C ILE A 178 -0.44 28.84 23.43
N ALA A 179 0.83 28.45 23.41
CA ALA A 179 1.93 29.21 24.00
C ALA A 179 2.15 30.57 23.29
N GLN A 180 1.83 30.65 22.00
CA GLN A 180 1.92 31.88 21.21
C GLN A 180 0.63 32.73 21.26
N GLY A 181 -0.39 32.29 21.99
CA GLY A 181 -1.68 32.99 22.08
C GLY A 181 -2.48 32.98 20.77
N LEU A 182 -2.21 32.01 19.91
CA LEU A 182 -2.86 31.85 18.61
C LEU A 182 -4.02 30.84 18.70
N PRO A 183 -5.11 31.02 17.93
CA PRO A 183 -6.14 29.99 17.79
C PRO A 183 -5.53 28.68 17.27
N VAL A 184 -5.89 27.56 17.89
CA VAL A 184 -5.30 26.26 17.50
C VAL A 184 -5.85 25.85 16.13
N HIS A 185 -4.96 25.69 15.17
CA HIS A 185 -5.35 25.44 13.79
C HIS A 185 -6.18 24.14 13.64
N PRO A 186 -7.35 24.19 12.97
CA PRO A 186 -8.23 23.04 12.78
C PRO A 186 -7.57 21.84 12.12
N GLY A 187 -6.61 22.09 11.22
CA GLY A 187 -5.86 21.06 10.51
C GLY A 187 -5.08 20.09 11.41
N ILE A 188 -4.78 20.44 12.67
CA ILE A 188 -4.18 19.48 13.62
C ILE A 188 -5.16 18.34 13.92
N ALA A 189 -6.43 18.67 14.16
CA ALA A 189 -7.46 17.67 14.46
C ALA A 189 -7.75 16.79 13.23
N ALA A 190 -7.83 17.40 12.03
CA ALA A 190 -7.98 16.64 10.78
C ALA A 190 -6.82 15.66 10.55
N ASN A 191 -5.57 16.07 10.75
CA ASN A 191 -4.41 15.18 10.57
C ASN A 191 -4.31 14.10 11.67
N ARG A 192 -4.72 14.40 12.90
CA ARG A 192 -4.91 13.37 13.94
C ARG A 192 -5.96 12.35 13.53
N ALA A 193 -7.07 12.79 12.93
CA ALA A 193 -8.08 11.87 12.42
C ALA A 193 -7.49 10.91 11.37
N LEU A 194 -6.68 11.42 10.42
CA LEU A 194 -5.98 10.57 9.45
C LEU A 194 -5.01 9.59 10.11
N LEU A 195 -4.28 10.01 11.12
CA LEU A 195 -3.45 9.10 11.92
C LEU A 195 -4.29 7.99 12.58
N MET A 196 -5.44 8.33 13.17
CA MET A 196 -6.36 7.33 13.76
C MET A 196 -6.91 6.37 12.70
N VAL A 197 -7.20 6.86 11.48
CA VAL A 197 -7.57 6.02 10.34
C VAL A 197 -6.46 5.03 10.00
N THR A 198 -5.20 5.47 9.90
CA THR A 198 -4.07 4.59 9.62
C THR A 198 -3.89 3.51 10.70
N MET A 199 -4.23 3.82 11.96
CA MET A 199 -4.20 2.86 13.07
C MET A 199 -5.47 1.99 13.17
N GLY A 200 -6.44 2.14 12.27
CA GLY A 200 -7.71 1.40 12.30
C GLY A 200 -8.69 1.83 13.38
N ARG A 201 -8.46 2.98 14.03
CA ARG A 201 -9.32 3.54 15.10
C ARG A 201 -10.37 4.47 14.48
N TYR A 202 -11.33 3.87 13.80
CA TYR A 202 -12.30 4.59 12.95
C TYR A 202 -13.25 5.50 13.74
N GLU A 203 -13.76 5.07 14.90
CA GLU A 203 -14.64 5.90 15.73
C GLU A 203 -13.92 7.13 16.29
N ASP A 204 -12.67 6.97 16.72
CA ASP A 204 -11.83 8.08 17.20
C ASP A 204 -11.51 9.06 16.07
N ALA A 205 -11.32 8.56 14.84
CA ALA A 205 -11.13 9.41 13.67
C ALA A 205 -12.36 10.29 13.42
N LEU A 206 -13.57 9.76 13.52
CA LEU A 206 -14.81 10.56 13.37
C LEU A 206 -14.93 11.65 14.44
N LEU A 207 -14.55 11.38 15.68
CA LEU A 207 -14.50 12.40 16.74
C LEU A 207 -13.49 13.50 16.41
N ALA A 208 -12.31 13.15 15.89
CA ALA A 208 -11.28 14.11 15.51
C ALA A 208 -11.67 14.94 14.28
N PHE A 209 -12.39 14.37 13.30
CA PHE A 209 -12.96 15.15 12.19
C PHE A 209 -14.05 16.13 12.66
N ALA A 210 -14.90 15.70 13.59
CA ALA A 210 -15.88 16.60 14.22
C ALA A 210 -15.21 17.73 15.00
N ASP A 211 -14.09 17.45 15.70
CA ASP A 211 -13.28 18.47 16.37
C ASP A 211 -12.69 19.47 15.38
N SER A 212 -12.18 19.01 14.23
CA SER A 212 -11.69 19.88 13.16
C SER A 212 -12.78 20.83 12.67
N ARG A 213 -13.98 20.32 12.36
CA ARG A 213 -15.11 21.17 11.93
C ARG A 213 -15.53 22.18 12.99
N ARG A 214 -15.59 21.75 14.25
CA ARG A 214 -15.92 22.65 15.36
C ARG A 214 -14.92 23.81 15.44
N ARG A 215 -13.62 23.52 15.33
CA ARG A 215 -12.57 24.55 15.33
C ARG A 215 -12.64 25.47 14.11
N ASN A 216 -12.98 24.95 12.93
CA ASN A 216 -13.23 25.77 11.74
C ASN A 216 -14.38 26.76 11.99
N ALA A 217 -15.51 26.27 12.50
CA ALA A 217 -16.66 27.11 12.82
C ALA A 217 -16.34 28.18 13.88
N GLU A 218 -15.61 27.83 14.94
CA GLU A 218 -15.18 28.75 16.01
C GLU A 218 -14.24 29.85 15.49
N GLN A 219 -13.46 29.56 14.46
CA GLN A 219 -12.48 30.47 13.86
C GLN A 219 -13.00 31.14 12.57
N GLU A 220 -14.26 30.89 12.20
CA GLU A 220 -14.86 31.36 10.94
C GLU A 220 -14.04 30.97 9.69
N LEU A 221 -13.39 29.80 9.75
CA LEU A 221 -12.61 29.24 8.65
C LEU A 221 -13.48 28.30 7.81
N PRO A 222 -13.26 28.24 6.48
CA PRO A 222 -13.97 27.30 5.62
C PRO A 222 -13.59 25.85 5.95
N ASP A 223 -14.56 24.93 5.90
CA ASP A 223 -14.28 23.51 5.99
C ASP A 223 -13.50 23.02 4.76
N SER A 224 -12.45 22.24 4.98
CA SER A 224 -11.74 21.59 3.88
C SER A 224 -12.63 20.53 3.24
N PRO A 225 -12.82 20.53 1.90
CA PRO A 225 -13.63 19.52 1.22
C PRO A 225 -13.06 18.11 1.34
N VAL A 226 -11.76 17.98 1.66
CA VAL A 226 -11.05 16.69 1.83
C VAL A 226 -11.45 15.99 3.14
N VAL A 227 -11.84 16.73 4.19
CA VAL A 227 -12.26 16.14 5.46
C VAL A 227 -13.48 15.21 5.28
N PRO A 228 -14.60 15.66 4.70
CA PRO A 228 -15.75 14.78 4.49
C PRO A 228 -15.51 13.65 3.48
N VAL A 229 -14.53 13.75 2.57
CA VAL A 229 -14.10 12.57 1.76
C VAL A 229 -13.57 11.47 2.69
N ASN A 230 -12.66 11.83 3.59
CA ASN A 230 -12.06 10.87 4.50
C ASN A 230 -13.07 10.36 5.52
N GLU A 231 -13.99 11.20 6.00
CA GLU A 231 -15.10 10.74 6.83
C GLU A 231 -15.98 9.73 6.11
N GLY A 232 -16.34 9.99 4.85
CA GLY A 232 -17.12 9.06 4.04
C GLY A 232 -16.45 7.70 3.93
N TRP A 233 -15.14 7.69 3.70
CA TRP A 233 -14.35 6.45 3.64
C TRP A 233 -14.34 5.71 5.00
N VAL A 234 -14.22 6.44 6.11
CA VAL A 234 -14.27 5.86 7.46
C VAL A 234 -15.66 5.29 7.78
N LEU A 235 -16.71 6.03 7.42
CA LEU A 235 -18.10 5.61 7.63
C LEU A 235 -18.42 4.35 6.81
N GLU A 236 -17.91 4.26 5.59
CA GLU A 236 -17.99 3.04 4.77
C GLU A 236 -17.35 1.84 5.47
N ARG A 237 -16.14 1.99 6.02
CA ARG A 237 -15.44 0.92 6.77
C ARG A 237 -16.19 0.48 8.02
N LEU A 238 -16.95 1.38 8.62
CA LEU A 238 -17.85 1.10 9.75
C LEU A 238 -19.20 0.52 9.33
N GLY A 239 -19.47 0.35 8.03
CA GLY A 239 -20.75 -0.13 7.51
C GLY A 239 -21.88 0.91 7.56
N ARG A 240 -21.56 2.18 7.85
CA ARG A 240 -22.52 3.31 7.95
C ARG A 240 -22.72 3.95 6.58
N TYR A 241 -23.22 3.15 5.63
CA TYR A 241 -23.26 3.50 4.21
C TYR A 241 -24.08 4.74 3.86
N GLY A 242 -25.23 4.96 4.53
CA GLY A 242 -26.04 6.16 4.29
C GLY A 242 -25.30 7.45 4.68
N GLU A 243 -24.67 7.45 5.85
CA GLU A 243 -23.87 8.57 6.32
C GLU A 243 -22.61 8.78 5.48
N ALA A 244 -22.03 7.71 4.93
CA ALA A 244 -20.90 7.81 4.01
C ALA A 244 -21.28 8.56 2.72
N LEU A 245 -22.44 8.27 2.13
CA LEU A 245 -22.95 8.99 0.96
C LEU A 245 -23.24 10.45 1.29
N GLU A 246 -23.86 10.74 2.44
CA GLU A 246 -24.09 12.12 2.89
C GLU A 246 -22.78 12.90 3.10
N ALA A 247 -21.73 12.24 3.60
CA ALA A 247 -20.41 12.84 3.73
C ALA A 247 -19.80 13.14 2.35
N TYR A 248 -19.89 12.23 1.39
CA TYR A 248 -19.43 12.48 0.02
C TYR A 248 -20.22 13.62 -0.66
N ASP A 249 -21.53 13.70 -0.47
CA ASP A 249 -22.37 14.79 -0.98
C ASP A 249 -21.97 16.14 -0.38
N ARG A 250 -21.68 16.18 0.92
CA ARG A 250 -21.15 17.38 1.59
C ARG A 250 -19.79 17.78 1.03
N SER A 251 -18.91 16.81 0.77
CA SER A 251 -17.59 17.07 0.17
C SER A 251 -17.72 17.73 -1.20
N GLU A 252 -18.57 17.19 -2.07
CA GLU A 252 -18.83 17.77 -3.39
C GLU A 252 -19.38 19.19 -3.31
N GLN A 253 -20.34 19.45 -2.42
CA GLN A 253 -20.88 20.78 -2.18
C GLN A 253 -19.79 21.77 -1.74
N LEU A 254 -18.85 21.35 -0.90
CA LEU A 254 -17.72 22.17 -0.47
C LEU A 254 -16.74 22.46 -1.62
N PHE A 255 -16.41 21.47 -2.45
CA PHE A 255 -15.58 21.67 -3.64
C PHE A 255 -16.22 22.73 -4.57
N VAL A 256 -17.51 22.56 -4.89
CA VAL A 256 -18.26 23.50 -5.74
C VAL A 256 -18.34 24.89 -5.13
N ALA A 257 -18.69 25.00 -3.84
CA ALA A 257 -18.81 26.28 -3.15
C ALA A 257 -17.49 27.05 -3.08
N GLN A 258 -16.35 26.33 -3.04
CA GLN A 258 -15.02 26.92 -2.98
C GLN A 258 -14.40 27.14 -4.38
N GLY A 259 -15.09 26.77 -5.46
CA GLY A 259 -14.57 26.86 -6.83
C GLY A 259 -13.38 25.94 -7.09
N ILE A 260 -13.21 24.90 -6.29
CA ILE A 260 -12.15 23.90 -6.43
C ILE A 260 -12.70 22.77 -7.30
N PRO A 261 -11.97 22.28 -8.33
CA PRO A 261 -12.37 21.10 -9.08
C PRO A 261 -12.69 19.93 -8.14
N VAL A 262 -13.87 19.34 -8.30
CA VAL A 262 -14.31 18.20 -7.47
C VAL A 262 -13.32 17.05 -7.65
N PHE A 263 -12.90 16.45 -6.54
CA PHE A 263 -12.00 15.30 -6.52
C PHE A 263 -12.52 14.17 -7.43
N PRO A 264 -11.80 13.79 -8.51
CA PRO A 264 -12.27 12.76 -9.45
C PRO A 264 -12.49 11.38 -8.86
N GLY A 265 -11.86 11.05 -7.72
CA GLY A 265 -12.09 9.78 -7.02
C GLY A 265 -13.37 9.75 -6.18
N LEU A 266 -14.07 10.87 -6.02
CA LEU A 266 -15.28 10.96 -5.18
C LEU A 266 -16.43 10.06 -5.70
N PRO A 267 -16.74 10.02 -7.01
CA PRO A 267 -17.72 9.07 -7.53
C PRO A 267 -17.29 7.61 -7.37
N ALA A 268 -15.99 7.29 -7.51
CA ALA A 268 -15.50 5.94 -7.28
C ALA A 268 -15.71 5.49 -5.82
N ASN A 269 -15.50 6.39 -4.86
CA ASN A 269 -15.81 6.14 -3.46
C ASN A 269 -17.30 5.90 -3.22
N ARG A 270 -18.19 6.67 -3.85
CA ARG A 270 -19.65 6.36 -3.85
C ARG A 270 -19.94 5.01 -4.48
N GLY A 271 -19.24 4.66 -5.56
CA GLY A 271 -19.33 3.37 -6.23
C GLY A 271 -18.97 2.20 -5.29
N SER A 272 -17.94 2.36 -4.45
CA SER A 272 -17.60 1.38 -3.40
C SER A 272 -18.76 1.19 -2.41
N VAL A 273 -19.41 2.28 -1.98
CA VAL A 273 -20.59 2.20 -1.11
C VAL A 273 -21.77 1.51 -1.80
N TYR A 274 -22.03 1.80 -3.08
CA TYR A 274 -23.06 1.12 -3.85
C TYR A 274 -22.79 -0.38 -4.02
N GLU A 275 -21.52 -0.77 -4.22
CA GLU A 275 -21.09 -2.17 -4.23
C GLU A 275 -21.46 -2.87 -2.91
N LYS A 276 -21.15 -2.27 -1.74
CA LYS A 276 -21.50 -2.84 -0.44
C LYS A 276 -23.00 -2.92 -0.17
N LEU A 277 -23.78 -2.05 -0.80
CA LEU A 277 -25.25 -2.09 -0.77
C LEU A 277 -25.85 -3.08 -1.77
N GLY A 278 -25.04 -3.77 -2.58
CA GLY A 278 -25.50 -4.70 -3.61
C GLY A 278 -26.08 -4.02 -4.86
N ARG A 279 -25.85 -2.71 -5.03
CA ARG A 279 -26.30 -1.90 -6.17
C ARG A 279 -25.19 -1.81 -7.22
N TYR A 280 -24.85 -2.95 -7.82
CA TYR A 280 -23.65 -3.08 -8.65
C TYR A 280 -23.72 -2.25 -9.95
N GLU A 281 -24.89 -2.12 -10.57
CA GLU A 281 -25.06 -1.27 -11.75
C GLU A 281 -24.87 0.22 -11.44
N ASP A 282 -25.38 0.68 -10.29
CA ASP A 282 -25.17 2.06 -9.83
C ASP A 282 -23.69 2.32 -9.50
N ALA A 283 -22.99 1.31 -8.96
CA ALA A 283 -21.55 1.37 -8.74
C ALA A 283 -20.78 1.54 -10.05
N LEU A 284 -21.15 0.80 -11.11
CA LEU A 284 -20.54 0.94 -12.44
C LEU A 284 -20.77 2.34 -13.02
N LEU A 285 -21.99 2.90 -12.91
CA LEU A 285 -22.29 4.27 -13.34
C LEU A 285 -21.43 5.31 -12.61
N ALA A 286 -21.23 5.13 -11.30
CA ALA A 286 -20.39 6.02 -10.50
C ALA A 286 -18.90 5.93 -10.93
N LEU A 287 -18.42 4.74 -11.31
CA LEU A 287 -17.07 4.56 -11.85
C LEU A 287 -16.91 5.21 -13.23
N ASP A 288 -17.93 5.14 -14.10
CA ASP A 288 -17.97 5.85 -15.38
C ASP A 288 -17.98 7.37 -15.22
N GLU A 289 -18.59 7.88 -14.15
CA GLU A 289 -18.51 9.29 -13.78
C GLU A 289 -17.11 9.67 -13.30
N SER A 290 -16.49 8.86 -12.43
CA SER A 290 -15.12 9.08 -11.96
C SER A 290 -14.13 9.18 -13.12
N GLU A 291 -14.17 8.24 -14.07
CA GLU A 291 -13.31 8.28 -15.25
C GLU A 291 -13.52 9.56 -16.07
N ARG A 292 -14.78 9.95 -16.34
CA ARG A 292 -15.09 11.19 -17.06
C ARG A 292 -14.50 12.41 -16.35
N MET A 293 -14.53 12.46 -15.03
CA MET A 293 -13.96 13.56 -14.25
C MET A 293 -12.43 13.60 -14.34
N TYR A 294 -11.76 12.44 -14.22
CA TYR A 294 -10.31 12.35 -14.41
C TYR A 294 -9.91 12.89 -15.80
N LEU A 295 -10.57 12.41 -16.85
CA LEU A 295 -10.29 12.83 -18.23
C LEU A 295 -10.58 14.33 -18.46
N ALA A 296 -11.69 14.84 -17.93
CA ALA A 296 -12.05 16.26 -18.06
C ALA A 296 -11.07 17.19 -17.35
N GLN A 297 -10.44 16.73 -16.28
CA GLN A 297 -9.44 17.48 -15.53
C GLN A 297 -8.01 17.27 -16.07
N GLY A 298 -7.82 16.42 -17.09
CA GLY A 298 -6.50 16.10 -17.64
C GLY A 298 -5.61 15.29 -16.69
N ILE A 299 -6.22 14.61 -15.71
CA ILE A 299 -5.53 13.78 -14.72
C ILE A 299 -5.57 12.32 -15.21
N PRO A 300 -4.45 11.57 -15.17
CA PRO A 300 -4.47 10.14 -15.45
C PRO A 300 -5.51 9.42 -14.58
N VAL A 301 -6.35 8.60 -15.20
CA VAL A 301 -7.39 7.84 -14.49
C VAL A 301 -6.71 6.87 -13.51
N HIS A 302 -7.14 6.88 -12.26
CA HIS A 302 -6.55 6.01 -11.24
C HIS A 302 -6.90 4.53 -11.51
N PRO A 303 -5.95 3.58 -11.37
CA PRO A 303 -6.20 2.15 -11.60
C PRO A 303 -7.36 1.56 -10.78
N ASP A 304 -7.62 2.11 -9.59
CA ASP A 304 -8.72 1.65 -8.73
C ASP A 304 -10.11 1.81 -9.36
N VAL A 305 -10.28 2.72 -10.33
CA VAL A 305 -11.54 2.85 -11.08
C VAL A 305 -11.83 1.56 -11.86
N GLU A 306 -10.81 1.00 -12.52
CA GLU A 306 -10.93 -0.26 -13.25
C GLU A 306 -11.03 -1.47 -12.31
N VAL A 307 -10.36 -1.44 -11.15
CA VAL A 307 -10.56 -2.47 -10.12
C VAL A 307 -11.98 -2.46 -9.58
N GLY A 308 -12.54 -1.28 -9.31
CA GLY A 308 -13.94 -1.13 -8.92
C GLY A 308 -14.89 -1.73 -9.96
N ARG A 309 -14.62 -1.50 -11.26
CA ARG A 309 -15.40 -2.09 -12.35
C ARG A 309 -15.29 -3.61 -12.33
N ALA A 310 -14.08 -4.12 -12.19
CA ALA A 310 -13.82 -5.54 -12.17
C ALA A 310 -14.57 -6.27 -11.04
N VAL A 311 -14.54 -5.71 -9.83
CA VAL A 311 -15.27 -6.24 -8.67
C VAL A 311 -16.78 -6.27 -8.96
N ASN A 312 -17.36 -5.17 -9.45
CA ASN A 312 -18.80 -5.09 -9.70
C ASN A 312 -19.25 -5.99 -10.86
N PHE A 313 -18.47 -6.11 -11.93
CA PHE A 313 -18.73 -7.10 -12.98
C PHE A 313 -18.70 -8.54 -12.44
N GLY A 314 -17.74 -8.86 -11.56
CA GLY A 314 -17.67 -10.15 -10.88
C GLY A 314 -18.93 -10.45 -10.05
N LYS A 315 -19.42 -9.47 -9.27
CA LYS A 315 -20.67 -9.61 -8.50
C LYS A 315 -21.92 -9.79 -9.36
N LEU A 316 -21.91 -9.28 -10.59
CA LEU A 316 -22.94 -9.50 -11.60
C LEU A 316 -22.77 -10.81 -12.38
N GLY A 317 -21.72 -11.60 -12.11
CA GLY A 317 -21.39 -12.82 -12.85
C GLY A 317 -20.82 -12.58 -14.25
N ARG A 318 -20.48 -11.33 -14.59
CA ARG A 318 -19.91 -10.90 -15.88
C ARG A 318 -18.39 -11.06 -15.87
N TYR A 319 -17.93 -12.30 -15.70
CA TYR A 319 -16.53 -12.58 -15.40
C TYR A 319 -15.56 -12.16 -16.51
N ASP A 320 -15.91 -12.29 -17.79
CA ASP A 320 -15.02 -11.87 -18.88
C ASP A 320 -14.74 -10.36 -18.88
N GLU A 321 -15.75 -9.55 -18.54
CA GLU A 321 -15.61 -8.11 -18.42
C GLU A 321 -14.83 -7.72 -17.17
N ALA A 322 -15.03 -8.46 -16.07
CA ALA A 322 -14.22 -8.31 -14.86
C ALA A 322 -12.73 -8.56 -15.14
N MET A 323 -12.44 -9.61 -15.90
CA MET A 323 -11.08 -9.96 -16.31
C MET A 323 -10.44 -8.90 -17.21
N ALA A 324 -11.20 -8.35 -18.16
CA ALA A 324 -10.74 -7.26 -19.00
C ALA A 324 -10.47 -5.97 -18.19
N ALA A 325 -11.30 -5.67 -17.20
CA ALA A 325 -11.12 -4.53 -16.31
C ALA A 325 -9.86 -4.68 -15.44
N TYR A 326 -9.60 -5.85 -14.85
CA TYR A 326 -8.32 -6.08 -14.14
C TYR A 326 -7.09 -5.95 -15.04
N ALA A 327 -7.19 -6.38 -16.31
CA ALA A 327 -6.08 -6.22 -17.26
C ALA A 327 -5.81 -4.73 -17.52
N ARG A 328 -6.85 -3.91 -17.74
CA ARG A 328 -6.70 -2.46 -17.88
C ARG A 328 -6.13 -1.81 -16.61
N ALA A 329 -6.63 -2.19 -15.43
CA ALA A 329 -6.11 -1.68 -14.16
C ALA A 329 -4.60 -1.96 -14.02
N SER A 330 -4.15 -3.17 -14.36
CA SER A 330 -2.74 -3.53 -14.32
C SER A 330 -1.89 -2.73 -15.32
N GLU A 331 -2.35 -2.54 -16.55
CA GLU A 331 -1.63 -1.73 -17.56
C GLU A 331 -1.53 -0.27 -17.14
N MET A 332 -2.62 0.28 -16.57
CA MET A 332 -2.65 1.63 -16.02
C MET A 332 -1.67 1.76 -14.84
N ALA A 333 -1.69 0.80 -13.91
CA ALA A 333 -0.79 0.78 -12.77
C ALA A 333 0.68 0.71 -13.19
N THR A 334 1.04 -0.19 -14.11
CA THR A 334 2.40 -0.29 -14.65
C THR A 334 2.84 1.01 -15.35
N SER A 335 1.98 1.60 -16.18
CA SER A 335 2.32 2.84 -16.90
C SER A 335 2.44 4.06 -15.99
N GLN A 336 1.69 4.09 -14.89
CA GLN A 336 1.70 5.18 -13.92
C GLN A 336 2.69 4.96 -12.76
N GLY A 337 3.28 3.76 -12.64
CA GLY A 337 4.15 3.39 -11.52
C GLY A 337 3.40 3.29 -10.18
N ILE A 338 2.13 2.89 -10.20
CA ILE A 338 1.26 2.84 -9.02
C ILE A 338 1.11 1.41 -8.50
N GLY A 339 1.32 1.24 -7.19
CA GLY A 339 1.08 -0.03 -6.48
C GLY A 339 2.11 -1.11 -6.81
N ASP A 340 2.11 -2.17 -6.00
CA ASP A 340 2.94 -3.33 -6.29
C ASP A 340 2.27 -4.21 -7.34
N GLU A 341 3.03 -4.65 -8.34
CA GLU A 341 2.49 -5.46 -9.43
C GLU A 341 1.72 -6.69 -8.94
N TRP A 342 2.16 -7.31 -7.83
CA TRP A 342 1.58 -8.54 -7.29
C TRP A 342 0.10 -8.40 -6.88
N GLU A 343 -0.33 -7.22 -6.43
CA GLU A 343 -1.69 -7.01 -5.92
C GLU A 343 -2.74 -7.20 -7.02
N TRP A 344 -2.42 -6.75 -8.23
CA TRP A 344 -3.29 -6.87 -9.40
C TRP A 344 -3.48 -8.33 -9.82
N TYR A 345 -2.40 -9.12 -9.84
CA TYR A 345 -2.44 -10.55 -10.11
C TYR A 345 -3.29 -11.28 -9.05
N PHE A 346 -3.17 -10.91 -7.78
CA PHE A 346 -3.95 -11.51 -6.71
C PHE A 346 -5.45 -11.22 -6.85
N ARG A 347 -5.83 -9.95 -7.07
CA ARG A 347 -7.24 -9.57 -7.25
C ARG A 347 -7.88 -10.27 -8.45
N ARG A 348 -7.13 -10.39 -9.55
CA ARG A 348 -7.52 -11.15 -10.74
C ARG A 348 -7.72 -12.64 -10.44
N ALA A 349 -6.82 -13.23 -9.65
CA ALA A 349 -6.92 -14.62 -9.22
C ALA A 349 -8.21 -14.90 -8.43
N ILE A 350 -8.61 -14.02 -7.52
CA ILE A 350 -9.86 -14.15 -6.74
C ILE A 350 -11.06 -14.21 -7.68
N THR A 351 -11.14 -13.28 -8.64
CA THR A 351 -12.28 -13.23 -9.56
C THR A 351 -12.31 -14.43 -10.50
N MET A 352 -11.17 -14.93 -10.97
CA MET A 352 -11.11 -16.19 -11.72
C MET A 352 -11.59 -17.38 -10.87
N TYR A 353 -11.26 -17.40 -9.57
CA TYR A 353 -11.70 -18.45 -8.67
C TYR A 353 -13.22 -18.42 -8.48
N GLU A 354 -13.80 -17.24 -8.26
CA GLU A 354 -15.25 -17.04 -8.18
C GLU A 354 -15.97 -17.40 -9.49
N ALA A 355 -15.32 -17.17 -10.64
CA ALA A 355 -15.81 -17.57 -11.96
C ALA A 355 -15.76 -19.09 -12.21
N GLY A 356 -15.26 -19.89 -11.26
CA GLY A 356 -15.06 -21.33 -11.42
C GLY A 356 -13.85 -21.71 -12.29
N ARG A 357 -13.04 -20.73 -12.72
CA ARG A 357 -11.81 -20.92 -13.52
C ARG A 357 -10.63 -21.21 -12.59
N ARG A 358 -10.72 -22.31 -11.86
CA ARG A 358 -9.79 -22.66 -10.76
C ARG A 358 -8.33 -22.75 -11.21
N GLU A 359 -8.07 -23.33 -12.38
CA GLU A 359 -6.71 -23.47 -12.93
C GLU A 359 -6.08 -22.10 -13.26
N ASP A 360 -6.85 -21.21 -13.88
CA ASP A 360 -6.39 -19.86 -14.19
C ASP A 360 -6.16 -19.04 -12.91
N ALA A 361 -7.05 -19.15 -11.93
CA ALA A 361 -6.90 -18.50 -10.62
C ALA A 361 -5.61 -18.93 -9.91
N ILE A 362 -5.31 -20.24 -9.94
CA ILE A 362 -4.09 -20.79 -9.36
C ILE A 362 -2.86 -20.24 -10.10
N SER A 363 -2.88 -20.15 -11.42
CA SER A 363 -1.79 -19.56 -12.21
C SER A 363 -1.54 -18.09 -11.85
N GLU A 364 -2.60 -17.32 -11.65
CA GLU A 364 -2.53 -15.90 -11.30
C GLU A 364 -2.01 -15.65 -9.88
N ILE A 365 -2.46 -16.43 -8.89
CA ILE A 365 -1.93 -16.30 -7.53
C ILE A 365 -0.45 -16.72 -7.47
N TYR A 366 -0.01 -17.66 -8.29
CA TYR A 366 1.43 -17.98 -8.44
C TYR A 366 2.23 -16.81 -9.01
N ARG A 367 1.70 -16.07 -10.00
CA ARG A 367 2.34 -14.85 -10.52
C ARG A 367 2.46 -13.78 -9.43
N ALA A 368 1.40 -13.58 -8.64
CA ALA A 368 1.42 -12.68 -7.49
C ALA A 368 2.54 -13.06 -6.50
N ILE A 369 2.60 -14.34 -6.08
CA ILE A 369 3.63 -14.85 -5.16
C ILE A 369 5.04 -14.66 -5.72
N SER A 370 5.24 -14.94 -7.02
CA SER A 370 6.55 -14.79 -7.67
C SER A 370 7.03 -13.35 -7.70
N LEU A 371 6.12 -12.38 -7.82
CA LEU A 371 6.45 -10.96 -7.83
C LEU A 371 6.82 -10.49 -6.41
N CYS A 372 6.09 -10.93 -5.38
CA CYS A 372 6.44 -10.67 -3.98
C CYS A 372 7.86 -11.13 -3.65
N GLY A 373 8.27 -12.30 -4.16
CA GLY A 373 9.62 -12.85 -3.95
C GLY A 373 10.76 -12.03 -4.56
N LYS A 374 10.48 -11.18 -5.56
CA LYS A 374 11.47 -10.32 -6.22
C LYS A 374 11.65 -8.96 -5.53
N VAL A 375 10.63 -8.47 -4.83
CA VAL A 375 10.60 -7.11 -4.23
C VAL A 375 11.17 -7.09 -2.80
N GLY A 376 11.65 -8.23 -2.27
CA GLY A 376 12.16 -8.30 -0.89
C GLY A 376 11.07 -8.18 0.18
N VAL A 377 9.79 -8.21 -0.23
CA VAL A 377 8.65 -8.37 0.67
C VAL A 377 8.79 -9.74 1.31
N GLN A 378 8.82 -9.82 2.65
CA GLN A 378 8.69 -11.10 3.33
C GLN A 378 7.40 -11.76 2.84
N GLN A 379 7.53 -12.93 2.21
CA GLN A 379 6.48 -13.78 1.64
C GLN A 379 5.10 -13.46 2.27
N PRO A 380 4.14 -12.87 1.54
CA PRO A 380 2.83 -12.57 2.10
C PRO A 380 2.12 -13.88 2.42
N GLY A 381 2.20 -14.30 3.68
CA GLY A 381 1.68 -15.59 4.16
C GLY A 381 0.23 -15.83 3.74
N PHE A 382 -0.57 -14.75 3.64
CA PHE A 382 -1.95 -14.82 3.18
C PHE A 382 -2.11 -15.29 1.73
N LEU A 383 -1.18 -14.97 0.80
CA LEU A 383 -1.24 -15.46 -0.59
C LEU A 383 -1.00 -16.98 -0.64
N MET A 384 -0.04 -17.45 0.17
CA MET A 384 0.28 -18.87 0.28
C MET A 384 -0.84 -19.65 0.98
N GLU A 385 -1.50 -19.07 1.98
CA GLU A 385 -2.70 -19.61 2.61
C GLU A 385 -3.88 -19.67 1.64
N THR A 386 -4.14 -18.59 0.90
CA THR A 386 -5.21 -18.56 -0.12
C THR A 386 -4.97 -19.62 -1.19
N LEU A 387 -3.75 -19.73 -1.69
CA LEU A 387 -3.36 -20.78 -2.64
C LEU A 387 -3.54 -22.18 -2.04
N ARG A 388 -3.16 -22.40 -0.77
CA ARG A 388 -3.36 -23.67 -0.06
C ARG A 388 -4.84 -24.04 0.03
N ASP A 389 -5.70 -23.09 0.39
CA ASP A 389 -7.14 -23.30 0.49
C ASP A 389 -7.73 -23.63 -0.88
N TRP A 390 -7.29 -22.92 -1.93
CA TRP A 390 -7.73 -23.16 -3.29
C TRP A 390 -7.17 -24.42 -3.94
N MET A 391 -6.07 -24.98 -3.44
CA MET A 391 -5.54 -26.28 -3.88
C MET A 391 -6.07 -27.44 -3.03
N SER A 392 -6.63 -27.16 -1.85
CA SER A 392 -7.19 -28.21 -0.98
C SER A 392 -8.36 -28.91 -1.67
N PRO A 393 -8.42 -30.25 -1.67
CA PRO A 393 -9.61 -30.97 -2.13
C PRO A 393 -10.78 -30.58 -1.23
N LYS A 394 -11.89 -30.10 -1.81
CA LYS A 394 -13.14 -29.96 -1.05
C LYS A 394 -13.53 -31.36 -0.58
N PRO A 395 -13.99 -31.57 0.66
CA PRO A 395 -14.39 -32.89 1.11
C PRO A 395 -15.58 -33.36 0.28
N GLU A 396 -15.31 -34.23 -0.69
CA GLU A 396 -16.32 -35.12 -1.23
C GLU A 396 -16.71 -36.07 -0.10
N LYS A 397 -18.01 -36.34 0.05
CA LYS A 397 -18.54 -37.30 1.02
C LYS A 397 -17.87 -38.66 0.81
N LEU A 398 -16.82 -38.95 1.55
CA LEU A 398 -16.18 -40.26 1.58
C LEU A 398 -16.97 -41.15 2.53
N VAL A 399 -17.59 -42.18 1.94
CA VAL A 399 -18.18 -43.31 2.64
C VAL A 399 -17.03 -44.09 3.29
N GLU A 400 -17.05 -44.22 4.61
CA GLU A 400 -16.07 -45.01 5.37
C GLU A 400 -16.26 -46.51 5.06
N GLU A 401 -15.34 -47.12 4.32
CA GLU A 401 -15.16 -48.57 4.33
C GLU A 401 -13.96 -48.95 5.19
N GLN A 402 -14.24 -49.74 6.22
CA GLN A 402 -13.27 -50.30 7.15
C GLN A 402 -12.41 -51.37 6.46
N ILE A 403 -11.09 -51.21 6.48
CA ILE A 403 -10.16 -52.30 6.17
C ILE A 403 -9.19 -52.48 7.33
N THR A 404 -9.28 -53.64 7.98
CA THR A 404 -8.35 -54.16 8.98
C THR A 404 -7.23 -54.95 8.31
N SER A 405 -5.96 -54.74 8.67
CA SER A 405 -4.94 -55.83 8.78
C SER A 405 -3.60 -55.36 9.38
N GLN A 406 -2.77 -56.33 9.81
CA GLN A 406 -1.52 -56.25 10.58
C GLN A 406 -0.26 -56.09 9.69
N PRO A 407 0.92 -55.69 10.24
CA PRO A 407 2.10 -55.34 9.45
C PRO A 407 2.83 -56.56 8.89
N GLN A 408 2.95 -56.63 7.56
CA GLN A 408 3.77 -57.60 6.81
C GLN A 408 5.11 -56.96 6.38
N ALA A 409 6.12 -57.80 6.13
CA ALA A 409 7.42 -57.39 5.61
C ALA A 409 7.28 -56.60 4.30
N ILE A 410 8.02 -55.50 4.19
CA ILE A 410 7.91 -54.50 3.13
C ILE A 410 8.56 -55.02 1.84
N GLN A 411 7.75 -55.49 0.88
CA GLN A 411 8.23 -55.93 -0.44
C GLN A 411 8.04 -54.85 -1.53
N PRO A 412 8.89 -54.83 -2.59
CA PRO A 412 8.70 -53.96 -3.75
C PRO A 412 7.34 -54.19 -4.40
N VAL A 413 6.70 -53.11 -4.86
CA VAL A 413 5.41 -53.16 -5.56
C VAL A 413 5.66 -53.14 -7.07
N PRO A 414 5.09 -54.08 -7.85
CA PRO A 414 5.17 -54.08 -9.31
C PRO A 414 4.65 -52.78 -9.96
N ASP A 415 5.20 -52.37 -11.10
CA ASP A 415 4.88 -51.07 -11.74
C ASP A 415 3.42 -50.86 -12.14
N ASN A 416 2.69 -51.95 -12.40
CA ASN A 416 1.26 -51.96 -12.70
C ASN A 416 0.37 -51.72 -11.46
N GLU A 417 0.94 -51.82 -10.26
CA GLU A 417 0.23 -51.63 -8.98
C GLU A 417 0.60 -50.29 -8.30
N LYS A 418 1.51 -49.51 -8.89
CA LYS A 418 1.88 -48.18 -8.40
C LYS A 418 0.69 -47.22 -8.49
N LYS A 419 0.46 -46.46 -7.41
CA LYS A 419 -0.67 -45.52 -7.26
C LYS A 419 -0.29 -44.07 -7.51
N HIS A 420 0.99 -43.75 -7.39
CA HIS A 420 1.52 -42.39 -7.53
C HIS A 420 2.69 -42.39 -8.51
N ASP A 421 2.77 -41.35 -9.33
CA ASP A 421 3.92 -41.13 -10.20
C ASP A 421 5.11 -40.62 -9.37
N VAL A 422 4.86 -39.69 -8.44
CA VAL A 422 5.92 -39.00 -7.70
C VAL A 422 5.61 -38.91 -6.21
N PHE A 423 6.56 -39.32 -5.38
CA PHE A 423 6.66 -38.98 -3.97
C PHE A 423 7.64 -37.83 -3.79
N ILE A 424 7.24 -36.71 -3.18
CA ILE A 424 8.17 -35.60 -2.90
C ILE A 424 8.62 -35.67 -1.44
N CYS A 425 9.90 -35.96 -1.24
CA CYS A 425 10.56 -35.96 0.06
C CYS A 425 11.33 -34.66 0.26
N TYR A 426 11.04 -33.95 1.36
CA TYR A 426 11.64 -32.66 1.65
C TYR A 426 11.63 -32.36 3.15
N ARG A 427 12.51 -31.46 3.58
CA ARG A 427 12.46 -30.87 4.93
C ARG A 427 11.42 -29.75 4.93
N ARG A 428 10.40 -29.82 5.80
CA ARG A 428 9.31 -28.82 5.87
C ARG A 428 9.81 -27.37 5.93
N ASP A 429 10.75 -27.09 6.82
CA ASP A 429 11.46 -25.82 6.86
C ASP A 429 12.92 -26.09 6.43
N PRO A 430 13.44 -25.50 5.34
CA PRO A 430 12.83 -24.47 4.46
C PRO A 430 12.15 -24.99 3.17
N GLY A 431 12.01 -26.30 2.97
CA GLY A 431 11.65 -26.91 1.67
C GLY A 431 10.17 -26.93 1.28
N LEU A 432 9.25 -26.46 2.15
CA LEU A 432 7.81 -26.51 1.88
C LEU A 432 7.42 -25.79 0.59
N SER A 433 7.88 -24.55 0.39
CA SER A 433 7.54 -23.74 -0.78
C SER A 433 7.99 -24.40 -2.09
N ASN A 434 9.20 -24.99 -2.12
CA ASN A 434 9.72 -25.70 -3.30
C ASN A 434 8.94 -26.99 -3.57
N SER A 435 8.54 -27.72 -2.53
CA SER A 435 7.71 -28.94 -2.68
C SER A 435 6.34 -28.65 -3.29
N MET A 436 5.72 -27.53 -2.90
CA MET A 436 4.41 -27.10 -3.42
C MET A 436 4.53 -26.66 -4.88
N LEU A 437 5.57 -25.90 -5.20
CA LEU A 437 5.82 -25.45 -6.57
C LEU A 437 6.09 -26.64 -7.51
N LEU A 438 6.87 -27.63 -7.06
CA LEU A 438 7.11 -28.85 -7.81
C LEU A 438 5.83 -29.67 -8.01
N GLN A 439 5.02 -29.84 -6.96
CA GLN A 439 3.74 -30.55 -7.06
C GLN A 439 2.83 -29.89 -8.12
N ALA A 440 2.66 -28.57 -8.05
CA ALA A 440 1.79 -27.86 -8.98
C ALA A 440 2.19 -28.07 -10.45
N HIS A 441 3.49 -28.09 -10.74
CA HIS A 441 3.96 -28.33 -12.11
C HIS A 441 3.81 -29.79 -12.54
N MET A 442 3.93 -30.74 -11.62
CA MET A 442 3.67 -32.15 -11.88
C MET A 442 2.17 -32.41 -12.12
N ASP A 443 1.28 -31.73 -11.39
CA ASP A 443 -0.17 -31.81 -11.59
C ASP A 443 -0.57 -31.27 -12.98
N ILE A 444 -0.01 -30.14 -13.41
CA ILE A 444 -0.19 -29.60 -14.78
C ILE A 444 0.21 -30.64 -15.84
N LYS A 445 1.26 -31.43 -15.56
CA LYS A 445 1.76 -32.49 -16.44
C LYS A 445 1.02 -33.82 -16.24
N ARG A 446 -0.10 -33.80 -15.50
CA ARG A 446 -0.99 -34.93 -15.18
C ARG A 446 -0.26 -36.08 -14.49
N LYS A 447 0.71 -35.76 -13.64
CA LYS A 447 1.39 -36.71 -12.76
C LYS A 447 0.70 -36.72 -11.41
N THR A 448 0.49 -37.91 -10.86
CA THR A 448 -0.08 -38.10 -9.52
C THR A 448 1.02 -37.94 -8.47
N VAL A 449 0.90 -36.91 -7.63
CA VAL A 449 1.92 -36.56 -6.63
C VAL A 449 1.41 -36.85 -5.22
N PHE A 450 2.25 -37.50 -4.41
CA PHE A 450 2.04 -37.68 -2.98
C PHE A 450 3.10 -36.90 -2.18
N ARG A 451 2.66 -36.13 -1.18
CA ARG A 451 3.57 -35.47 -0.23
C ARG A 451 3.36 -35.99 1.19
N ASP A 452 4.40 -35.89 2.02
CA ASP A 452 4.42 -36.23 3.46
C ASP A 452 3.30 -35.57 4.31
N GLN A 453 2.46 -34.69 3.74
CA GLN A 453 1.32 -34.06 4.43
C GLN A 453 -0.06 -34.65 4.08
N ASP A 454 -0.19 -35.52 3.06
CA ASP A 454 -1.50 -35.99 2.57
C ASP A 454 -2.17 -37.07 3.45
N GLY A 455 -1.57 -37.44 4.60
CA GLY A 455 -2.09 -38.48 5.48
C GLY A 455 -2.07 -38.11 6.96
N LEU A 456 -2.99 -37.25 7.43
CA LEU A 456 -3.20 -37.04 8.87
C LEU A 456 -4.69 -36.90 9.25
N SER A 457 -5.37 -38.03 9.33
CA SER A 457 -6.43 -38.26 10.32
C SER A 457 -6.33 -39.69 10.86
N SER A 458 -5.77 -39.83 12.07
CA SER A 458 -5.77 -41.02 12.96
C SER A 458 -4.65 -42.08 12.84
N GLY A 459 -3.93 -42.26 13.96
CA GLY A 459 -3.69 -43.57 14.58
C GLY A 459 -2.47 -44.43 14.20
N ARG A 460 -2.04 -44.51 12.92
CA ARG A 460 -0.91 -45.38 12.51
C ARG A 460 -0.04 -44.73 11.42
N PHE A 461 0.75 -43.74 11.83
CA PHE A 461 1.55 -42.87 10.95
C PHE A 461 2.71 -43.56 10.22
N GLU A 462 3.37 -44.57 10.81
CA GLU A 462 4.60 -45.14 10.22
C GLU A 462 4.37 -46.14 9.06
N ASP A 463 3.20 -46.79 8.99
CA ASP A 463 2.93 -47.78 7.95
C ASP A 463 2.41 -47.11 6.65
N GLY A 464 1.59 -46.05 6.79
CA GLY A 464 1.01 -45.34 5.63
C GLY A 464 2.04 -44.57 4.79
N LEU A 465 3.06 -43.98 5.43
CA LEU A 465 4.13 -43.25 4.72
C LEU A 465 5.04 -44.20 3.92
N LYS A 466 5.35 -45.36 4.50
CA LYS A 466 6.12 -46.40 3.81
C LYS A 466 5.35 -46.95 2.61
N ASP A 467 4.05 -47.17 2.76
CA ASP A 467 3.20 -47.58 1.65
C ASP A 467 3.13 -46.50 0.56
N ALA A 468 3.00 -45.22 0.91
CA ALA A 468 3.02 -44.14 -0.09
C ALA A 468 4.31 -44.16 -0.94
N ILE A 469 5.47 -44.39 -0.32
CA ILE A 469 6.76 -44.50 -1.02
C ILE A 469 6.81 -45.76 -1.90
N ARG A 470 6.34 -46.90 -1.39
CA ARG A 470 6.30 -48.17 -2.15
C ARG A 470 5.39 -48.09 -3.35
N TYR A 471 4.25 -47.43 -3.21
CA TYR A 471 3.27 -47.25 -4.28
C TYR A 471 3.62 -46.07 -5.21
N SER A 472 4.74 -45.38 -4.97
CA SER A 472 5.25 -44.33 -5.87
C SER A 472 6.27 -44.87 -6.85
N ARG A 473 6.24 -44.40 -8.10
CA ARG A 473 7.21 -44.77 -9.15
C ARG A 473 8.56 -44.08 -8.92
N HIS A 474 8.51 -42.78 -8.64
CA HIS A 474 9.69 -41.96 -8.40
C HIS A 474 9.61 -41.29 -7.03
N MET A 475 10.78 -41.08 -6.42
CA MET A 475 10.95 -40.26 -5.23
C MET A 475 11.81 -39.06 -5.60
N VAL A 476 11.28 -37.85 -5.53
CA VAL A 476 12.07 -36.63 -5.71
C VAL A 476 12.54 -36.14 -4.34
N LEU A 477 13.85 -36.04 -4.17
CA LEU A 477 14.49 -35.62 -2.92
C LEU A 477 14.91 -34.15 -3.02
N LEU A 478 14.15 -33.24 -2.39
CA LEU A 478 14.45 -31.80 -2.39
C LEU A 478 15.44 -31.47 -1.27
N MET A 479 16.72 -31.34 -1.63
CA MET A 479 17.82 -31.18 -0.68
C MET A 479 18.17 -29.71 -0.47
N THR A 480 17.67 -29.13 0.62
CA THR A 480 17.98 -27.78 1.10
C THR A 480 19.29 -27.73 1.89
N PRO A 481 19.93 -26.56 2.12
CA PRO A 481 21.15 -26.48 2.93
C PRO A 481 20.99 -27.20 4.30
N GLY A 482 21.92 -28.09 4.62
CA GLY A 482 21.88 -28.89 5.86
C GLY A 482 20.84 -30.02 5.89
N PHE A 483 20.29 -30.44 4.74
CA PHE A 483 19.24 -31.45 4.62
C PHE A 483 19.47 -32.74 5.46
N PHE A 484 20.70 -33.25 5.44
CA PHE A 484 21.09 -34.51 6.09
C PHE A 484 21.48 -34.36 7.56
N ASN A 485 21.57 -33.14 8.11
CA ASN A 485 22.09 -32.91 9.47
C ASN A 485 21.33 -33.70 10.55
N ARG A 486 20.00 -33.87 10.39
CA ARG A 486 19.17 -34.64 11.33
C ARG A 486 19.09 -36.13 11.01
N CYS A 487 19.54 -36.57 9.82
CA CYS A 487 19.52 -37.98 9.46
C CYS A 487 20.51 -38.82 10.28
N LEU A 488 21.44 -38.18 10.98
CA LEU A 488 22.34 -38.84 11.94
C LEU A 488 21.57 -39.44 13.13
N ASP A 489 20.41 -38.88 13.49
CA ASP A 489 19.50 -39.44 14.49
C ASP A 489 18.64 -40.56 13.87
N GLY A 490 18.66 -41.76 14.45
CA GLY A 490 17.91 -42.93 13.95
C GLY A 490 16.39 -42.79 13.99
N LYS A 491 15.86 -41.72 14.58
CA LYS A 491 14.42 -41.42 14.62
C LYS A 491 13.94 -40.48 13.51
N ASP A 492 14.85 -39.96 12.70
CA ASP A 492 14.53 -38.96 11.69
C ASP A 492 13.61 -39.50 10.58
N VAL A 493 12.52 -38.78 10.31
CA VAL A 493 11.50 -39.19 9.35
C VAL A 493 12.07 -39.22 7.92
N VAL A 494 12.80 -38.18 7.52
CA VAL A 494 13.41 -38.09 6.18
C VAL A 494 14.42 -39.23 5.97
N ARG A 495 15.24 -39.57 6.98
CA ARG A 495 16.10 -40.76 6.91
C ARG A 495 15.28 -42.03 6.67
N LYS A 496 14.20 -42.25 7.42
CA LYS A 496 13.32 -43.43 7.26
C LYS A 496 12.69 -43.49 5.88
N GLU A 497 12.27 -42.37 5.31
CA GLU A 497 11.73 -42.29 3.95
C GLU A 497 12.77 -42.71 2.90
N ILE A 498 13.98 -42.13 2.99
CA ILE A 498 15.08 -42.45 2.09
C ILE A 498 15.48 -43.93 2.19
N ALA A 499 15.63 -44.44 3.42
CA ALA A 499 15.95 -45.85 3.65
C ALA A 499 14.87 -46.78 3.09
N THR A 500 13.59 -46.40 3.22
CA THR A 500 12.46 -47.15 2.66
C THR A 500 12.50 -47.17 1.13
N ALA A 501 12.75 -46.02 0.49
CA ALA A 501 12.84 -45.93 -0.96
C ALA A 501 14.00 -46.78 -1.52
N LEU A 502 15.18 -46.73 -0.89
CA LEU A 502 16.32 -47.57 -1.25
C LEU A 502 16.01 -49.06 -1.07
N HIS A 503 15.40 -49.44 0.04
CA HIS A 503 15.05 -50.84 0.31
C HIS A 503 14.02 -51.41 -0.67
N CYS A 504 13.05 -50.58 -1.08
CA CYS A 504 11.98 -50.99 -2.00
C CYS A 504 12.34 -50.81 -3.48
N GLY A 505 13.53 -50.27 -3.79
CA GLY A 505 13.96 -49.99 -5.16
C GLY A 505 13.17 -48.86 -5.85
N THR A 506 12.57 -47.94 -5.11
CA THR A 506 11.91 -46.76 -5.69
C THR A 506 12.95 -45.87 -6.38
N HIS A 507 12.67 -45.37 -7.59
CA HIS A 507 13.62 -44.55 -8.34
C HIS A 507 13.81 -43.18 -7.67
N ILE A 508 14.95 -42.95 -7.02
CA ILE A 508 15.26 -41.69 -6.33
C ILE A 508 15.90 -40.70 -7.30
N ILE A 509 15.36 -39.48 -7.35
CA ILE A 509 15.88 -38.36 -8.12
C ILE A 509 16.28 -37.22 -7.14
N PRO A 510 17.58 -37.09 -6.82
CA PRO A 510 18.07 -36.01 -5.96
C PRO A 510 18.04 -34.65 -6.67
N VAL A 511 17.47 -33.65 -6.01
CA VAL A 511 17.40 -32.25 -6.46
C VAL A 511 18.12 -31.37 -5.44
N MET A 512 19.27 -30.82 -5.84
CA MET A 512 20.08 -29.91 -5.04
C MET A 512 19.52 -28.50 -5.11
N MET A 513 19.14 -27.95 -3.96
CA MET A 513 18.73 -26.55 -3.85
C MET A 513 19.94 -25.62 -3.79
N GLU A 514 19.71 -24.32 -4.01
CA GLU A 514 20.74 -23.30 -3.85
C GLU A 514 21.36 -23.34 -2.44
N GLY A 515 22.69 -23.35 -2.37
CA GLY A 515 23.45 -23.46 -1.13
C GLY A 515 23.53 -24.86 -0.52
N PHE A 516 22.96 -25.89 -1.15
CA PHE A 516 23.14 -27.27 -0.70
C PHE A 516 24.57 -27.75 -0.95
N VAL A 517 25.15 -28.42 0.04
CA VAL A 517 26.47 -29.05 -0.03
C VAL A 517 26.32 -30.49 0.46
N TRP A 518 26.86 -31.45 -0.30
CA TRP A 518 26.88 -32.84 0.12
C TRP A 518 27.76 -33.04 1.35
N PRO A 519 27.30 -33.78 2.38
CA PRO A 519 28.20 -34.31 3.41
C PRO A 519 29.15 -35.37 2.82
N ALA A 520 30.22 -35.70 3.54
CA ALA A 520 31.07 -36.82 3.13
C ALA A 520 30.28 -38.15 3.20
N GLU A 521 30.56 -39.09 2.30
CA GLU A 521 29.79 -40.34 2.20
C GLU A 521 29.85 -41.16 3.49
N GLU A 522 30.98 -41.11 4.20
CA GLU A 522 31.21 -41.78 5.46
C GLU A 522 30.40 -41.17 6.62
N GLU A 523 30.01 -39.90 6.50
CA GLU A 523 29.17 -39.19 7.48
C GLU A 523 27.70 -39.59 7.35
N LEU A 524 27.28 -40.13 6.21
CA LEU A 524 25.91 -40.62 6.03
C LEU A 524 25.71 -41.96 6.75
N PRO A 525 24.55 -42.12 7.41
CA PRO A 525 24.16 -43.40 7.98
C PRO A 525 24.15 -44.52 6.94
N GLU A 526 24.55 -45.72 7.36
CA GLU A 526 24.77 -46.88 6.47
C GLU A 526 23.54 -47.25 5.62
N ASP A 527 22.33 -47.10 6.18
CA ASP A 527 21.05 -47.39 5.55
C ASP A 527 20.61 -46.39 4.48
N ILE A 528 21.23 -45.19 4.43
CA ILE A 528 20.94 -44.17 3.41
C ILE A 528 22.16 -43.75 2.58
N ARG A 529 23.35 -44.29 2.90
CA ARG A 529 24.63 -43.91 2.26
C ARG A 529 24.59 -44.00 0.74
N ALA A 530 23.90 -45.00 0.19
CA ALA A 530 23.79 -45.22 -1.24
C ALA A 530 23.20 -44.02 -2.02
N VAL A 531 22.46 -43.10 -1.37
CA VAL A 531 21.93 -41.89 -2.01
C VAL A 531 23.04 -40.95 -2.52
N ALA A 532 24.21 -40.90 -1.86
CA ALA A 532 25.32 -40.05 -2.29
C ALA A 532 25.90 -40.46 -3.66
N GLY A 533 25.71 -41.73 -4.07
CA GLY A 533 26.14 -42.24 -5.36
C GLY A 533 25.15 -41.99 -6.51
N ILE A 534 23.99 -41.39 -6.24
CA ILE A 534 22.95 -41.13 -7.25
C ILE A 534 23.21 -39.77 -7.91
N ASN A 535 23.15 -39.73 -9.24
CA ASN A 535 23.26 -38.47 -9.99
C ASN A 535 22.20 -37.46 -9.50
N ALA A 536 22.63 -36.23 -9.23
CA ALA A 536 21.75 -35.17 -8.74
C ALA A 536 21.55 -34.08 -9.79
N MET A 537 20.38 -33.45 -9.79
CA MET A 537 20.10 -32.27 -10.59
C MET A 537 20.07 -31.01 -9.73
N SER A 538 20.52 -29.88 -10.28
CA SER A 538 20.40 -28.59 -9.59
C SER A 538 19.03 -27.96 -9.84
N TRP A 539 18.41 -27.44 -8.79
CA TRP A 539 17.23 -26.60 -8.88
C TRP A 539 17.55 -25.30 -9.64
N SER A 540 16.64 -24.85 -10.49
CA SER A 540 16.75 -23.56 -11.18
C SER A 540 15.46 -22.77 -11.06
N THR A 541 15.50 -21.66 -10.33
CA THR A 541 14.36 -20.74 -10.19
C THR A 541 14.20 -19.87 -11.45
N GLU A 542 15.31 -19.47 -12.07
CA GLU A 542 15.32 -18.60 -13.26
C GLU A 542 14.81 -19.32 -14.53
N PHE A 543 15.12 -20.61 -14.68
CA PHE A 543 14.70 -21.44 -15.82
C PHE A 543 13.82 -22.62 -15.37
N PHE A 544 12.85 -22.34 -14.51
CA PHE A 544 12.07 -23.37 -13.81
C PHE A 544 11.31 -24.32 -14.75
N THR A 545 10.71 -23.83 -15.83
CA THR A 545 10.01 -24.69 -16.81
C THR A 545 10.96 -25.69 -17.48
N ALA A 546 12.15 -25.25 -17.88
CA ALA A 546 13.16 -26.12 -18.47
C ALA A 546 13.71 -27.13 -17.45
N PHE A 547 13.80 -26.74 -16.17
CA PHE A 547 14.12 -27.64 -15.07
C PHE A 547 13.06 -28.75 -14.93
N ILE A 548 11.76 -28.41 -14.96
CA ILE A 548 10.67 -29.39 -14.88
C ILE A 548 10.69 -30.35 -16.07
N ASP A 549 10.87 -29.86 -17.29
CA ASP A 549 10.95 -30.73 -18.47
C ASP A 549 12.16 -31.67 -18.40
N LYS A 550 13.28 -31.22 -17.82
CA LYS A 550 14.45 -32.08 -17.57
C LYS A 550 14.17 -33.12 -16.48
N LEU A 551 13.47 -32.75 -15.41
CA LEU A 551 13.07 -33.65 -14.33
C LEU A 551 12.12 -34.75 -14.84
N LEU A 552 11.17 -34.40 -15.71
CA LEU A 552 10.27 -35.38 -16.34
C LEU A 552 11.02 -36.40 -17.20
N LYS A 553 12.06 -35.98 -17.95
CA LYS A 553 12.92 -36.89 -18.71
C LYS A 553 13.70 -37.87 -17.83
N TRP A 554 13.93 -37.53 -16.56
CA TRP A 554 14.55 -38.44 -15.60
C TRP A 554 13.52 -39.42 -14.99
N MET A 555 12.23 -39.20 -15.22
CA MET A 555 11.14 -40.08 -14.79
C MET A 555 10.68 -41.03 -15.91
N GLU A 556 11.24 -40.89 -17.12
CA GLU A 556 11.05 -41.79 -18.27
C GLU A 556 12.14 -42.86 -18.29
#